data_AF-A0A1C3EDN3-F1
#
_entry.id   AF-A0A1C3EDN3-F1
#
_cell.length_a   1.000
_cell.length_b   1.000
_cell.length_c   1.000
_cell.angle_alpha   90.00
_cell.angle_beta   90.00
_cell.angle_gamma   90.00
#
_symmetry.space_group_name_H-M   'P 1'
#
loop_
_entity.id
_entity.type
_entity.pdbx_description
1 polymer ?
#
loop_
_entity_poly.entity_id
_entity_poly.type
_entity_poly.pdbx_seq_one_letter_code
_entity_poly.pdbx_strand_id
1 'polypeptide(L)'
;MLYPSNAQMMHSEVTVFSLQPDVLQKIKTVTGCSGVLQDGQYTVTHPTEDCQIVVEFEPIAEEVLSQTEMKTATFSLPITPRDIATLDATIDSFDELDLPDKFVFDGISFENIDDVWYIINQTPVPIETLAVRVVGNNTLTRLSLSETVPEYSKAAISFSTSSVESIAFEHQFKLFNPTITIGPNNVADKCTDETKICYSAPNLQQRDIIEKTVINIYNLVNTKGYSELKKQFFGKYCGNYSKCAAYTDVDLPYDEFNLLKFGAEGHNLFPRIIRNVRKALGMGGGSKANLSHFRSSSGGWASIWEDFINHEHPKYGKFKPHAYMIWYHEIGHAMGMSHSTGMTYGWADRFSKFYLPLAIDNETRESRGKIHTPPILIDHAIINQNSIKLSFVNTSQLDISQVNLHVLTACKWNYDLAYYPSPDNPNVTIRYTEPPHCPLFLRATVDDADRVATIKISRNTLVESNSYHIDGKIYQILNDSLLKPYESAWGVRKICEIPGSRLAKKEEYKLLWQYIITIISYLIH
;
A
#
# COMPACT_ATOMS: atom_id res chain seq x y z
N MET A 1 10.20 9.61 -36.18
CA MET A 1 10.79 10.80 -36.82
C MET A 1 12.32 10.68 -36.93
N LEU A 2 12.93 11.25 -37.98
CA LEU A 2 14.38 11.41 -38.19
C LEU A 2 14.71 12.91 -38.10
N TYR A 3 15.72 13.31 -37.33
CA TYR A 3 16.17 14.71 -37.22
C TYR A 3 17.71 14.84 -37.29
N PRO A 4 18.26 15.79 -38.07
CA PRO A 4 17.54 16.62 -39.03
C PRO A 4 17.02 15.78 -40.21
N SER A 5 15.91 16.20 -40.84
CA SER A 5 15.34 15.45 -41.97
C SER A 5 16.18 15.53 -43.24
N ASN A 6 17.12 16.47 -43.30
CA ASN A 6 18.13 16.65 -44.34
C ASN A 6 19.41 17.26 -43.75
N ALA A 7 20.56 16.94 -44.32
CA ALA A 7 21.84 17.56 -43.96
C ALA A 7 22.68 17.75 -45.23
N GLN A 8 23.35 18.90 -45.33
CA GLN A 8 24.43 19.09 -46.30
C GLN A 8 25.75 18.84 -45.59
N MET A 9 26.60 18.00 -46.19
CA MET A 9 27.85 17.57 -45.59
C MET A 9 29.01 17.78 -46.56
N MET A 10 30.15 18.24 -46.03
CA MET A 10 31.42 18.17 -46.75
C MET A 10 31.98 16.73 -46.69
N HIS A 11 32.83 16.39 -47.65
CA HIS A 11 33.34 15.02 -47.82
C HIS A 11 34.07 14.45 -46.59
N SER A 12 34.58 15.29 -45.67
CA SER A 12 35.26 14.88 -44.43
C SER A 12 34.40 15.00 -43.17
N GLU A 13 33.11 15.33 -43.29
CA GLU A 13 32.24 15.54 -42.14
C GLU A 13 31.57 14.25 -41.65
N VAL A 14 31.24 14.28 -40.37
CA VAL A 14 30.44 13.27 -39.68
C VAL A 14 29.16 13.96 -39.21
N THR A 15 28.02 13.40 -39.59
CA THR A 15 26.71 13.89 -39.16
C THR A 15 25.98 12.79 -38.42
N VAL A 16 25.36 13.17 -37.32
CA VAL A 16 24.55 12.30 -36.47
C VAL A 16 23.08 12.66 -36.69
N PHE A 17 22.28 11.65 -37.02
CA PHE A 17 20.83 11.77 -37.14
C PHE A 17 20.16 11.09 -35.94
N SER A 18 19.31 11.82 -35.23
CA SER A 18 18.50 11.27 -34.14
C SER A 18 17.24 10.60 -34.69
N LEU A 19 17.01 9.36 -34.26
CA LEU A 19 15.83 8.57 -34.59
C LEU A 19 14.91 8.48 -33.38
N GLN A 20 13.68 8.96 -33.52
CA GLN A 20 12.68 8.95 -32.46
C GLN A 20 11.45 8.18 -32.94
N PRO A 21 11.26 6.91 -32.56
CA PRO A 21 10.01 6.19 -32.83
C PRO A 21 8.80 6.93 -32.24
N ASP A 22 7.61 6.70 -32.82
CA ASP A 22 6.37 7.12 -32.17
C ASP A 22 6.07 6.20 -30.97
N VAL A 23 5.13 6.60 -30.11
CA VAL A 23 4.70 5.82 -28.94
C VAL A 23 4.32 4.39 -29.36
N LEU A 24 4.85 3.40 -28.63
CA LEU A 24 4.68 1.96 -28.90
C LEU A 24 5.26 1.50 -30.25
N GLN A 25 6.24 2.20 -30.79
CA GLN A 25 7.01 1.76 -31.94
C GLN A 25 8.49 1.58 -31.58
N LYS A 26 9.18 0.79 -32.37
CA LYS A 26 10.64 0.63 -32.33
C LYS A 26 11.21 0.74 -33.73
N ILE A 27 12.50 1.05 -33.81
CA ILE A 27 13.22 1.05 -35.08
C ILE A 27 13.26 -0.38 -35.60
N LYS A 28 12.70 -0.60 -36.79
CA LYS A 28 12.72 -1.89 -37.48
C LYS A 28 13.99 -2.01 -38.31
N THR A 29 14.25 -1.03 -39.18
CA THR A 29 15.45 -0.96 -40.02
C THR A 29 15.84 0.49 -40.26
N VAL A 30 17.14 0.70 -40.46
CA VAL A 30 17.70 1.96 -40.98
C VAL A 30 18.66 1.58 -42.09
N THR A 31 18.49 2.15 -43.27
CA THR A 31 19.32 1.86 -44.44
C THR A 31 19.67 3.14 -45.19
N GLY A 32 20.73 3.09 -45.99
CA GLY A 32 21.18 4.21 -46.84
C GLY A 32 22.37 4.98 -46.26
N CYS A 33 23.11 5.69 -47.12
CA CYS A 33 24.26 6.52 -46.73
C CYS A 33 25.42 5.80 -45.99
N SER A 34 25.49 4.46 -46.02
CA SER A 34 26.53 3.66 -45.35
C SER A 34 26.75 4.01 -43.87
N GLY A 35 25.72 4.51 -43.20
CA GLY A 35 25.81 4.91 -41.80
C GLY A 35 25.68 3.75 -40.82
N VAL A 36 26.06 4.01 -39.58
CA VAL A 36 26.02 3.04 -38.47
C VAL A 36 24.97 3.50 -37.46
N LEU A 37 24.03 2.61 -37.13
CA LEU A 37 23.05 2.83 -36.07
C LEU A 37 23.62 2.38 -34.73
N GLN A 38 23.64 3.28 -33.76
CA GLN A 38 23.99 2.98 -32.37
C GLN A 38 23.11 3.83 -31.44
N ASP A 39 22.42 3.19 -30.49
CA ASP A 39 21.64 3.85 -29.42
C ASP A 39 20.66 4.94 -29.91
N GLY A 40 19.93 4.65 -30.99
CA GLY A 40 18.97 5.59 -31.59
C GLY A 40 19.60 6.72 -32.41
N GLN A 41 20.92 6.70 -32.58
CA GLN A 41 21.67 7.65 -33.39
C GLN A 41 22.22 6.96 -34.64
N TYR A 42 21.89 7.51 -35.81
CA TYR A 42 22.43 7.05 -37.08
C TYR A 42 23.57 7.96 -37.52
N THR A 43 24.78 7.44 -37.54
CA THR A 43 25.98 8.22 -37.87
C THR A 43 26.39 7.96 -39.31
N VAL A 44 26.38 9.01 -40.13
CA VAL A 44 26.89 8.98 -41.50
C VAL A 44 28.26 9.65 -41.51
N THR A 45 29.24 8.97 -42.10
CA THR A 45 30.62 9.48 -42.22
C THR A 45 31.04 9.54 -43.67
N HIS A 46 31.67 10.65 -44.07
CA HIS A 46 32.31 10.78 -45.39
C HIS A 46 31.42 10.45 -46.60
N PRO A 47 30.24 11.08 -46.75
CA PRO A 47 29.43 10.87 -47.94
C PRO A 47 30.21 11.28 -49.21
N THR A 48 30.17 10.43 -50.24
CA THR A 48 30.81 10.66 -51.55
C THR A 48 29.82 11.17 -52.61
N GLU A 49 28.52 11.04 -52.34
CA GLU A 49 27.41 11.44 -53.21
C GLU A 49 26.15 11.69 -52.39
N ASP A 50 25.14 12.32 -53.02
CA ASP A 50 23.81 12.47 -52.43
C ASP A 50 23.20 11.10 -52.15
N CYS A 51 22.75 10.87 -50.91
CA CYS A 51 22.18 9.60 -50.48
C CYS A 51 20.94 9.83 -49.62
N GLN A 52 20.04 8.84 -49.62
CA GLN A 52 18.82 8.89 -48.83
C GLN A 52 18.91 7.90 -47.66
N ILE A 53 18.62 8.37 -46.46
CA ILE A 53 18.41 7.51 -45.28
C ILE A 53 16.94 7.11 -45.27
N VAL A 54 16.67 5.81 -45.23
CA VAL A 54 15.33 5.23 -45.10
C VAL A 54 15.22 4.57 -43.73
N VAL A 55 14.25 5.03 -42.95
CA VAL A 55 13.95 4.52 -41.60
C VAL A 55 12.58 3.86 -41.63
N GLU A 56 12.51 2.61 -41.19
CA GLU A 56 11.25 1.92 -40.94
C GLU A 56 11.05 1.74 -39.44
N PHE A 57 9.83 2.01 -38.97
CA PHE A 57 9.40 1.71 -37.61
C PHE A 57 8.38 0.57 -37.64
N GLU A 58 8.34 -0.22 -36.57
CA GLU A 58 7.31 -1.25 -36.38
C GLU A 58 6.70 -1.17 -34.98
N PRO A 59 5.43 -1.61 -34.81
CA PRO A 59 4.80 -1.67 -33.50
C PRO A 59 5.55 -2.60 -32.54
N ILE A 60 5.60 -2.21 -31.27
CA ILE A 60 6.02 -3.08 -30.18
C ILE A 60 4.90 -4.09 -29.90
N ALA A 61 5.23 -5.38 -29.84
CA ALA A 61 4.27 -6.42 -29.53
C ALA A 61 3.85 -6.37 -28.05
N GLU A 62 2.58 -6.66 -27.77
CA GLU A 62 2.11 -6.86 -26.40
C GLU A 62 2.68 -8.19 -25.87
N GLU A 63 3.31 -8.16 -24.70
CA GLU A 63 3.69 -9.34 -23.96
C GLU A 63 2.55 -9.76 -23.03
N VAL A 64 2.24 -11.05 -23.02
CA VAL A 64 1.17 -11.63 -22.20
C VAL A 64 1.72 -12.80 -21.39
N LEU A 65 1.59 -12.71 -20.07
CA LEU A 65 2.07 -13.70 -19.11
C LEU A 65 0.88 -14.31 -18.37
N SER A 66 0.49 -15.53 -18.74
CA SER A 66 -0.62 -16.26 -18.13
C SER A 66 -0.24 -16.92 -16.83
N GLN A 67 -1.04 -16.71 -15.77
CA GLN A 67 -0.90 -17.35 -14.47
C GLN A 67 -2.14 -18.20 -14.17
N THR A 68 -1.94 -19.42 -13.70
CA THR A 68 -3.02 -20.39 -13.48
C THR A 68 -2.95 -20.97 -12.06
N GLU A 69 -4.06 -20.85 -11.32
CA GLU A 69 -4.26 -21.38 -9.98
C GLU A 69 -3.21 -20.89 -8.97
N MET A 70 -2.71 -19.67 -9.19
CA MET A 70 -1.63 -19.06 -8.41
C MET A 70 -2.15 -18.11 -7.33
N LYS A 71 -1.38 -17.98 -6.27
CA LYS A 71 -1.64 -17.00 -5.19
C LYS A 71 -0.63 -15.86 -5.15
N THR A 72 0.57 -16.08 -5.68
CA THR A 72 1.66 -15.10 -5.69
C THR A 72 2.44 -15.20 -7.00
N ALA A 73 2.79 -14.07 -7.60
CA ALA A 73 3.70 -13.99 -8.73
C ALA A 73 4.47 -12.66 -8.70
N THR A 74 5.73 -12.67 -9.12
CA THR A 74 6.55 -11.45 -9.27
C THR A 74 6.96 -11.30 -10.73
N PHE A 75 6.87 -10.07 -11.24
CA PHE A 75 7.22 -9.70 -12.61
C PHE A 75 8.19 -8.53 -12.59
N SER A 76 9.27 -8.62 -13.37
CA SER A 76 10.18 -7.51 -13.64
C SER A 76 9.79 -6.90 -14.97
N LEU A 77 9.26 -5.67 -14.92
CA LEU A 77 8.61 -5.02 -16.05
C LEU A 77 9.52 -3.88 -16.55
N PRO A 78 10.03 -3.94 -17.80
CA PRO A 78 10.85 -2.89 -18.39
C PRO A 78 9.95 -1.71 -18.85
N ILE A 79 9.37 -1.02 -17.88
CA ILE A 79 8.46 0.11 -18.08
C ILE A 79 8.96 1.30 -17.26
N THR A 80 8.84 2.50 -17.83
CA THR A 80 9.22 3.74 -17.14
C THR A 80 7.97 4.35 -16.52
N PRO A 81 7.93 4.55 -15.18
CA PRO A 81 6.81 5.23 -14.52
C PRO A 81 6.69 6.69 -14.97
N ARG A 82 5.47 7.23 -15.00
CA ARG A 82 5.24 8.65 -15.25
C ARG A 82 5.64 9.50 -14.05
N ASP A 83 6.04 10.75 -14.25
CA ASP A 83 6.31 11.64 -13.12
C ASP A 83 5.04 12.00 -12.35
N ILE A 84 5.19 12.21 -11.04
CA ILE A 84 4.11 12.68 -10.18
C ILE A 84 3.88 14.18 -10.38
N ALA A 85 2.62 14.58 -10.56
CA ALA A 85 2.24 15.99 -10.52
C ALA A 85 2.39 16.55 -9.10
N THR A 86 2.61 17.85 -8.96
CA THR A 86 2.71 18.52 -7.65
C THR A 86 1.54 19.47 -7.44
N LEU A 87 1.08 19.54 -6.20
CA LEU A 87 0.11 20.51 -5.70
C LEU A 87 0.68 21.10 -4.41
N ASP A 88 0.84 22.40 -4.37
CA ASP A 88 1.33 23.09 -3.18
C ASP A 88 0.15 23.66 -2.40
N ALA A 89 0.23 23.58 -1.07
CA ALA A 89 -0.74 24.20 -0.18
C ALA A 89 -0.04 24.99 0.92
N THR A 90 -0.53 26.20 1.16
CA THR A 90 -0.12 27.03 2.29
C THR A 90 -0.99 26.69 3.49
N ILE A 91 -0.36 26.58 4.66
CA ILE A 91 -1.08 26.41 5.92
C ILE A 91 -1.42 27.78 6.50
N ASP A 92 -2.69 27.99 6.79
CA ASP A 92 -3.20 29.25 7.32
C ASP A 92 -3.29 29.23 8.86
N SER A 93 -3.65 28.09 9.44
CA SER A 93 -3.77 27.90 10.90
C SER A 93 -3.85 26.43 11.29
N PHE A 94 -3.66 26.16 12.59
CA PHE A 94 -3.76 24.83 13.21
C PHE A 94 -4.71 24.83 14.41
N ASP A 95 -5.44 23.73 14.55
CA ASP A 95 -6.21 23.34 15.73
C ASP A 95 -5.72 21.99 16.25
N GLU A 96 -5.47 21.88 17.56
CA GLU A 96 -5.18 20.60 18.20
C GLU A 96 -6.47 19.77 18.34
N LEU A 97 -6.40 18.48 18.04
CA LEU A 97 -7.50 17.55 18.24
C LEU A 97 -7.33 16.82 19.58
N ASP A 98 -8.45 16.42 20.16
CA ASP A 98 -8.44 15.50 21.30
C ASP A 98 -7.67 14.23 20.95
N LEU A 99 -6.76 13.82 21.84
CA LEU A 99 -6.01 12.59 21.68
C LEU A 99 -6.96 11.40 21.54
N PRO A 100 -6.96 10.69 20.39
CA PRO A 100 -7.95 9.66 20.15
C PRO A 100 -7.60 8.39 20.93
N ASP A 101 -8.63 7.63 21.34
CA ASP A 101 -8.43 6.31 21.96
C ASP A 101 -7.90 5.27 20.96
N LYS A 102 -8.09 5.55 19.66
CA LYS A 102 -7.72 4.65 18.56
C LYS A 102 -7.14 5.42 17.39
N PHE A 103 -6.21 4.81 16.68
CA PHE A 103 -5.74 5.34 15.40
C PHE A 103 -5.47 4.21 14.39
N VAL A 104 -5.41 4.60 13.13
CA VAL A 104 -4.89 3.83 12.00
C VAL A 104 -3.87 4.69 11.26
N PHE A 105 -2.96 4.09 10.49
CA PHE A 105 -1.91 4.84 9.80
C PHE A 105 -2.40 5.61 8.56
N ASP A 106 -3.64 5.35 8.13
CA ASP A 106 -4.34 6.08 7.05
C ASP A 106 -5.45 6.99 7.56
N GLY A 107 -5.42 7.39 8.83
CA GLY A 107 -6.36 8.32 9.46
C GLY A 107 -6.14 9.78 9.04
N ILE A 108 -6.09 10.06 7.74
CA ILE A 108 -5.90 11.40 7.18
C ILE A 108 -7.06 11.67 6.23
N SER A 109 -7.69 12.82 6.39
CA SER A 109 -8.84 13.21 5.59
C SER A 109 -8.81 14.69 5.26
N PHE A 110 -9.61 15.06 4.26
CA PHE A 110 -9.80 16.43 3.83
C PHE A 110 -11.28 16.77 3.91
N GLU A 111 -11.58 17.99 4.32
CA GLU A 111 -12.94 18.53 4.31
C GLU A 111 -12.93 19.94 3.75
N ASN A 112 -13.99 20.31 3.05
CA ASN A 112 -14.24 21.69 2.63
C ASN A 112 -15.48 22.19 3.39
N ILE A 113 -15.30 23.24 4.18
CA ILE A 113 -16.36 23.86 4.98
C ILE A 113 -16.34 25.35 4.65
N ASP A 114 -17.46 25.85 4.12
CA ASP A 114 -17.63 27.26 3.76
C ASP A 114 -16.46 27.79 2.91
N ASP A 115 -16.10 27.05 1.86
CA ASP A 115 -14.99 27.32 0.93
C ASP A 115 -13.57 27.28 1.53
N VAL A 116 -13.42 26.85 2.78
CA VAL A 116 -12.11 26.62 3.43
C VAL A 116 -11.80 25.12 3.42
N TRP A 117 -10.63 24.78 2.88
CA TRP A 117 -10.12 23.42 2.95
C TRP A 117 -9.40 23.16 4.27
N TYR A 118 -9.65 21.98 4.83
CA TYR A 118 -8.94 21.50 6.00
C TYR A 118 -8.31 20.15 5.71
N ILE A 119 -7.08 19.95 6.19
CA ILE A 119 -6.47 18.64 6.36
C ILE A 119 -6.61 18.22 7.83
N ILE A 120 -7.11 17.02 8.06
CA ILE A 120 -7.28 16.45 9.40
C ILE A 120 -6.32 15.27 9.54
N ASN A 121 -5.32 15.42 10.42
CA ASN A 121 -4.37 14.37 10.77
C ASN A 121 -4.80 13.67 12.07
N GLN A 122 -5.41 12.49 11.98
CA GLN A 122 -5.76 11.66 13.14
C GLN A 122 -4.69 10.60 13.45
N THR A 123 -3.50 10.73 12.85
CA THR A 123 -2.40 9.78 13.01
C THR A 123 -1.36 10.30 14.01
N PRO A 124 -0.56 9.40 14.63
CA PRO A 124 0.54 9.78 15.51
C PRO A 124 1.79 10.30 14.76
N VAL A 125 1.70 10.57 13.45
CA VAL A 125 2.83 10.94 12.60
C VAL A 125 2.57 12.32 11.98
N PRO A 126 3.52 13.26 12.07
CA PRO A 126 3.38 14.55 11.43
C PRO A 126 3.49 14.46 9.90
N ILE A 127 2.89 15.44 9.21
CA ILE A 127 2.73 15.47 7.75
C ILE A 127 3.46 16.68 7.16
N GLU A 128 4.26 16.43 6.13
CA GLU A 128 4.86 17.50 5.31
C GLU A 128 4.50 17.33 3.83
N THR A 129 4.49 16.08 3.36
CA THR A 129 4.10 15.73 2.01
C THR A 129 3.23 14.49 2.04
N LEU A 130 2.29 14.39 1.11
CA LEU A 130 1.42 13.23 0.94
C LEU A 130 1.24 12.91 -0.54
N ALA A 131 1.05 11.62 -0.84
CA ALA A 131 0.37 11.23 -2.06
C ALA A 131 -1.13 11.45 -1.87
N VAL A 132 -1.76 12.18 -2.80
CA VAL A 132 -3.19 12.44 -2.81
C VAL A 132 -3.77 12.16 -4.17
N ARG A 133 -5.09 11.98 -4.21
CA ARG A 133 -5.89 11.88 -5.42
C ARG A 133 -6.76 13.11 -5.50
N VAL A 134 -6.57 13.93 -6.53
CA VAL A 134 -7.33 15.17 -6.75
C VAL A 134 -8.37 14.92 -7.83
N VAL A 135 -9.62 15.33 -7.59
CA VAL A 135 -10.76 15.09 -8.47
C VAL A 135 -10.96 16.27 -9.41
N GLY A 136 -11.12 15.90 -10.69
CA GLY A 136 -11.05 16.70 -11.90
C GLY A 136 -10.52 15.79 -13.02
N ASN A 137 -9.41 15.08 -12.75
CA ASN A 137 -8.77 14.11 -13.66
C ASN A 137 -8.43 12.76 -12.99
N ASN A 138 -8.74 12.57 -11.70
CA ASN A 138 -8.43 11.37 -10.92
C ASN A 138 -6.93 11.03 -10.87
N THR A 139 -6.05 12.03 -10.93
CA THR A 139 -4.60 11.80 -10.95
C THR A 139 -4.00 11.71 -9.56
N LEU A 140 -3.06 10.78 -9.39
CA LEU A 140 -2.10 10.82 -8.28
C LEU A 140 -1.21 12.06 -8.35
N THR A 141 -1.15 12.77 -7.23
CA THR A 141 -0.47 14.06 -7.08
C THR A 141 0.28 14.09 -5.74
N ARG A 142 1.44 14.72 -5.70
CA ARG A 142 2.14 15.04 -4.46
C ARG A 142 1.59 16.34 -3.90
N LEU A 143 0.96 16.27 -2.74
CA LEU A 143 0.65 17.44 -1.95
C LEU A 143 1.91 17.85 -1.16
N SER A 144 2.39 19.06 -1.37
CA SER A 144 3.48 19.67 -0.60
C SER A 144 2.90 20.77 0.30
N LEU A 145 3.17 20.70 1.59
CA LEU A 145 2.68 21.67 2.57
C LEU A 145 3.78 22.70 2.88
N SER A 146 3.40 23.96 3.08
CA SER A 146 4.35 25.02 3.44
C SER A 146 5.01 24.80 4.81
N GLU A 147 4.33 24.08 5.70
CA GLU A 147 4.76 23.76 7.05
C GLU A 147 4.32 22.33 7.43
N THR A 148 4.91 21.79 8.49
CA THR A 148 4.57 20.46 9.01
C THR A 148 3.23 20.51 9.75
N VAL A 149 2.25 19.70 9.34
CA VAL A 149 1.02 19.46 10.11
C VAL A 149 1.33 18.49 11.26
N PRO A 150 1.17 18.90 12.53
CA PRO A 150 1.44 18.04 13.68
C PRO A 150 0.58 16.78 13.70
N GLU A 151 0.99 15.77 14.48
CA GLU A 151 0.10 14.66 14.85
C GLU A 151 -1.19 15.15 15.51
N TYR A 152 -2.28 14.39 15.35
CA TYR A 152 -3.56 14.68 16.02
C TYR A 152 -3.99 16.16 15.92
N SER A 153 -3.96 16.72 14.71
CA SER A 153 -4.27 18.12 14.46
C SER A 153 -5.14 18.30 13.22
N LYS A 154 -5.75 19.47 13.11
CA LYS A 154 -6.49 19.94 11.95
C LYS A 154 -5.85 21.24 11.48
N ALA A 155 -5.59 21.38 10.18
CA ALA A 155 -4.99 22.57 9.62
C ALA A 155 -5.86 23.14 8.50
N ALA A 156 -6.13 24.44 8.53
CA ALA A 156 -6.72 25.16 7.41
C ALA A 156 -5.66 25.34 6.32
N ILE A 157 -6.00 25.04 5.07
CA ILE A 157 -5.08 25.08 3.94
C ILE A 157 -5.67 25.81 2.74
N SER A 158 -4.79 26.51 2.03
CA SER A 158 -5.08 27.21 0.79
C SER A 158 -4.22 26.63 -0.32
N PHE A 159 -4.84 26.10 -1.38
CA PHE A 159 -4.12 25.54 -2.52
C PHE A 159 -3.57 26.63 -3.44
N SER A 160 -2.45 26.34 -4.11
CA SER A 160 -1.87 27.24 -5.13
C SER A 160 -2.75 27.41 -6.38
N THR A 161 -3.83 26.64 -6.50
CA THR A 161 -4.83 26.70 -7.58
C THR A 161 -6.24 26.58 -7.01
N SER A 162 -7.22 27.25 -7.64
CA SER A 162 -8.65 27.16 -7.28
C SER A 162 -9.36 25.94 -7.85
N SER A 163 -8.67 25.07 -8.61
CA SER A 163 -9.26 23.95 -9.35
C SER A 163 -9.43 22.65 -8.55
N VAL A 164 -9.31 22.67 -7.22
CA VAL A 164 -9.41 21.46 -6.38
C VAL A 164 -10.87 21.25 -5.97
N GLU A 165 -11.57 20.37 -6.69
CA GLU A 165 -12.97 20.03 -6.38
C GLU A 165 -13.10 18.99 -5.27
N SER A 166 -12.24 17.96 -5.29
CA SER A 166 -12.03 17.11 -4.12
C SER A 166 -10.64 16.53 -4.08
N ILE A 167 -10.25 16.07 -2.90
CA ILE A 167 -8.93 15.56 -2.59
C ILE A 167 -9.05 14.44 -1.56
N ALA A 168 -8.31 13.36 -1.76
CA ALA A 168 -8.28 12.24 -0.84
C ALA A 168 -6.85 11.74 -0.63
N PHE A 169 -6.53 11.30 0.58
CA PHE A 169 -5.24 10.71 0.87
C PHE A 169 -5.08 9.35 0.15
N GLU A 170 -3.99 9.20 -0.61
CA GLU A 170 -3.63 7.95 -1.27
C GLU A 170 -2.60 7.18 -0.43
N HIS A 171 -3.08 6.22 0.34
CA HIS A 171 -2.27 5.42 1.24
C HIS A 171 -1.83 4.10 0.62
N GLN A 172 -0.54 3.98 0.27
CA GLN A 172 0.00 2.76 -0.35
C GLN A 172 0.99 1.98 0.53
N PHE A 173 0.80 2.03 1.85
CA PHE A 173 1.52 1.19 2.82
C PHE A 173 0.52 0.32 3.57
N LYS A 174 0.00 -0.71 2.89
CA LYS A 174 -1.07 -1.59 3.38
C LYS A 174 -0.59 -2.83 4.14
N LEU A 175 0.70 -2.95 4.44
CA LEU A 175 1.20 -3.98 5.36
C LEU A 175 1.30 -3.42 6.78
N PHE A 176 0.98 -4.26 7.77
CA PHE A 176 0.88 -3.86 9.17
C PHE A 176 -0.01 -2.62 9.40
N ASN A 177 -1.27 -2.67 8.97
CA ASN A 177 -2.25 -1.59 9.19
C ASN A 177 -3.38 -1.95 10.16
N PRO A 178 -3.11 -2.48 11.38
CA PRO A 178 -4.16 -2.76 12.35
C PRO A 178 -4.79 -1.46 12.89
N THR A 179 -5.97 -1.57 13.49
CA THR A 179 -6.53 -0.49 14.32
C THR A 179 -5.87 -0.56 15.71
N ILE A 180 -5.06 0.42 16.05
CA ILE A 180 -4.38 0.51 17.34
C ILE A 180 -5.35 1.13 18.35
N THR A 181 -5.68 0.41 19.42
CA THR A 181 -6.47 0.94 20.55
C THR A 181 -5.55 1.16 21.74
N ILE A 182 -5.19 2.41 22.00
CA ILE A 182 -4.15 2.81 22.96
C ILE A 182 -4.70 3.64 24.14
N GLY A 183 -5.93 4.14 24.03
CA GLY A 183 -6.64 4.82 25.12
C GLY A 183 -7.75 3.97 25.76
N PRO A 184 -8.47 4.51 26.78
CA PRO A 184 -8.34 5.87 27.30
C PRO A 184 -7.05 6.09 28.11
N ASN A 185 -6.47 7.29 27.97
CA ASN A 185 -5.21 7.69 28.63
C ASN A 185 -5.40 8.05 30.12
N ASN A 186 -6.66 8.13 30.60
CA ASN A 186 -6.99 8.42 32.00
C ASN A 186 -7.12 7.10 32.79
N VAL A 187 -6.00 6.64 33.36
CA VAL A 187 -5.84 5.32 33.99
C VAL A 187 -6.22 5.31 35.48
N ALA A 188 -7.03 6.26 35.94
CA ALA A 188 -7.26 6.49 37.38
C ALA A 188 -7.79 5.27 38.17
N ASP A 189 -8.39 4.25 37.52
CA ASP A 189 -9.16 3.21 38.24
C ASP A 189 -8.80 1.73 37.98
N LYS A 190 -7.66 1.38 37.39
CA LYS A 190 -7.38 -0.06 37.13
C LYS A 190 -5.92 -0.42 37.40
N CYS A 191 -5.67 -0.95 38.61
CA CYS A 191 -4.58 -1.83 39.08
C CYS A 191 -4.39 -1.70 40.61
N THR A 192 -5.46 -1.54 41.40
CA THR A 192 -5.39 -1.16 42.82
C THR A 192 -4.89 -2.24 43.76
N ASP A 193 -5.00 -3.51 43.38
CA ASP A 193 -4.44 -4.63 44.15
C ASP A 193 -2.98 -4.88 43.74
N GLU A 194 -2.04 -4.31 44.49
CA GLU A 194 -0.59 -4.40 44.26
C GLU A 194 -0.05 -5.83 44.37
N THR A 195 -0.82 -6.78 44.93
CA THR A 195 -0.39 -8.19 45.08
C THR A 195 -0.65 -9.03 43.84
N LYS A 196 -1.40 -8.51 42.86
CA LYS A 196 -1.80 -9.24 41.65
C LYS A 196 -1.22 -8.57 40.41
N ILE A 197 -0.88 -9.40 39.43
CA ILE A 197 -0.55 -8.90 38.09
C ILE A 197 -1.75 -8.16 37.50
N CYS A 198 -1.47 -7.02 36.88
CA CYS A 198 -2.49 -6.19 36.26
C CYS A 198 -2.03 -5.70 34.88
N TYR A 199 -3.00 -5.48 33.99
CA TYR A 199 -2.77 -4.94 32.65
C TYR A 199 -3.61 -3.68 32.46
N SER A 200 -2.95 -2.54 32.27
CA SER A 200 -3.63 -1.27 32.08
C SER A 200 -3.41 -0.70 30.68
N ALA A 201 -4.21 0.29 30.30
CA ALA A 201 -3.86 1.22 29.24
C ALA A 201 -2.58 2.01 29.62
N PRO A 202 -1.79 2.48 28.64
CA PRO A 202 -0.66 3.37 28.91
C PRO A 202 -1.13 4.75 29.41
N ASN A 203 -0.32 5.39 30.23
CA ASN A 203 -0.43 6.84 30.48
C ASN A 203 0.14 7.63 29.29
N LEU A 204 0.09 8.97 29.32
CA LEU A 204 0.56 9.82 28.22
C LEU A 204 2.02 9.60 27.83
N GLN A 205 2.93 9.45 28.80
CA GLN A 205 4.35 9.21 28.53
C GLN A 205 4.58 7.83 27.90
N GLN A 206 3.88 6.80 28.39
CA GLN A 206 3.96 5.45 27.87
C GLN A 206 3.33 5.36 26.48
N ARG A 207 2.25 6.12 26.22
CA ARG A 207 1.61 6.22 24.91
C ARG A 207 2.59 6.72 23.86
N ASP A 208 3.32 7.80 24.14
CA ASP A 208 4.33 8.35 23.22
C ASP A 208 5.36 7.28 22.79
N ILE A 209 5.88 6.52 23.76
CA ILE A 209 6.86 5.46 23.52
C ILE A 209 6.27 4.32 22.67
N ILE A 210 5.03 3.91 22.98
CA ILE A 210 4.34 2.84 22.24
C ILE A 210 4.04 3.29 20.81
N GLU A 211 3.52 4.50 20.61
CA GLU A 211 3.24 5.04 19.28
C GLU A 211 4.49 5.05 18.41
N LYS A 212 5.60 5.61 18.90
CA LYS A 212 6.90 5.60 18.21
C LYS A 212 7.37 4.18 17.88
N THR A 213 7.21 3.24 18.81
CA THR A 213 7.58 1.84 18.57
C THR A 213 6.74 1.21 17.44
N VAL A 214 5.43 1.43 17.44
CA VAL A 214 4.52 0.86 16.44
C VAL A 214 4.67 1.56 15.09
N ILE A 215 4.95 2.87 15.05
CA ILE A 215 5.34 3.62 13.84
C ILE A 215 6.58 2.99 13.21
N ASN A 216 7.61 2.71 14.01
CA ASN A 216 8.83 2.09 13.50
C ASN A 216 8.59 0.68 12.96
N ILE A 217 7.78 -0.15 13.63
CA ILE A 217 7.38 -1.46 13.10
C ILE A 217 6.62 -1.29 11.78
N TYR A 218 5.68 -0.36 11.72
CA TYR A 218 4.89 -0.06 10.53
C TYR A 218 5.75 0.33 9.33
N ASN A 219 6.66 1.29 9.52
CA ASN A 219 7.58 1.74 8.48
C ASN A 219 8.49 0.60 8.01
N LEU A 220 9.03 -0.20 8.94
CA LEU A 220 9.92 -1.31 8.63
C LEU A 220 9.22 -2.48 7.95
N VAL A 221 7.94 -2.77 8.23
CA VAL A 221 7.23 -3.86 7.56
C VAL A 221 6.93 -3.55 6.08
N ASN A 222 6.86 -2.26 5.72
CA ASN A 222 6.58 -1.80 4.35
C ASN A 222 7.87 -1.63 3.50
N THR A 223 8.93 -2.38 3.82
CA THR A 223 10.20 -2.37 3.07
C THR A 223 10.49 -3.71 2.37
N LYS A 224 11.34 -3.63 1.36
CA LYS A 224 11.87 -4.77 0.59
C LYS A 224 12.79 -5.59 1.48
N GLY A 225 13.72 -4.95 2.18
CA GLY A 225 14.66 -5.61 3.10
C GLY A 225 13.97 -6.42 4.20
N TYR A 226 12.85 -5.94 4.75
CA TYR A 226 12.07 -6.72 5.72
C TYR A 226 11.50 -8.00 5.10
N SER A 227 10.90 -7.88 3.91
CA SER A 227 10.29 -9.01 3.18
C SER A 227 11.34 -10.06 2.81
N GLU A 228 12.47 -9.62 2.27
CA GLU A 228 13.58 -10.50 1.88
C GLU A 228 14.21 -11.23 3.05
N LEU A 229 14.48 -10.53 4.15
CA LEU A 229 15.03 -11.16 5.35
C LEU A 229 14.04 -12.18 5.95
N LYS A 230 12.74 -11.90 5.88
CA LYS A 230 11.69 -12.83 6.33
C LYS A 230 11.65 -14.08 5.49
N LYS A 231 11.70 -13.94 4.17
CA LYS A 231 11.82 -15.05 3.22
C LYS A 231 13.05 -15.91 3.51
N GLN A 232 14.21 -15.30 3.69
CA GLN A 232 15.44 -16.01 4.05
C GLN A 232 15.33 -16.75 5.39
N PHE A 233 14.74 -16.10 6.41
CA PHE A 233 14.56 -16.70 7.73
C PHE A 233 13.67 -17.94 7.65
N PHE A 234 12.48 -17.84 7.08
CA PHE A 234 11.57 -18.99 7.01
C PHE A 234 12.08 -20.06 6.04
N GLY A 235 12.68 -19.69 4.92
CA GLY A 235 13.31 -20.66 4.01
C GLY A 235 14.36 -21.55 4.69
N LYS A 236 15.08 -21.01 5.69
CA LYS A 236 16.10 -21.76 6.42
C LYS A 236 15.61 -22.43 7.71
N TYR A 237 14.73 -21.76 8.46
CA TYR A 237 14.43 -22.13 9.84
C TYR A 237 13.00 -22.65 10.05
N CYS A 238 12.19 -22.76 9.00
CA CYS A 238 10.79 -23.20 9.14
C CYS A 238 10.65 -24.57 9.83
N GLY A 239 11.54 -25.52 9.52
CA GLY A 239 11.55 -26.85 10.12
C GLY A 239 11.69 -26.87 11.64
N ASN A 240 12.19 -25.79 12.26
CA ASN A 240 12.36 -25.68 13.72
C ASN A 240 11.05 -25.36 14.45
N TYR A 241 9.98 -25.03 13.73
CA TYR A 241 8.73 -24.55 14.32
C TYR A 241 7.57 -25.40 13.79
N SER A 242 6.92 -26.17 14.68
CA SER A 242 5.98 -27.22 14.25
C SER A 242 4.80 -26.75 13.38
N LYS A 243 4.27 -25.53 13.58
CA LYS A 243 3.22 -24.98 12.70
C LYS A 243 3.76 -24.42 11.39
N CYS A 244 5.01 -23.98 11.35
CA CYS A 244 5.68 -23.63 10.11
C CYS A 244 5.96 -24.90 9.30
N ALA A 245 6.57 -25.92 9.92
CA ALA A 245 6.88 -27.19 9.28
C ALA A 245 5.63 -27.92 8.76
N ALA A 246 4.48 -27.76 9.45
CA ALA A 246 3.20 -28.33 9.04
C ALA A 246 2.42 -27.46 8.03
N TYR A 247 2.98 -26.34 7.56
CA TYR A 247 2.34 -25.49 6.56
C TYR A 247 2.50 -26.09 5.17
N THR A 248 1.39 -26.38 4.49
CA THR A 248 1.37 -27.17 3.24
C THR A 248 0.90 -26.39 2.02
N ASP A 249 0.55 -25.11 2.17
CA ASP A 249 0.06 -24.28 1.07
C ASP A 249 1.24 -23.77 0.24
N VAL A 250 1.64 -24.57 -0.75
CA VAL A 250 2.83 -24.29 -1.58
C VAL A 250 2.67 -23.07 -2.47
N ASP A 251 1.43 -22.71 -2.82
CA ASP A 251 1.14 -21.59 -3.73
C ASP A 251 1.25 -20.23 -3.01
N LEU A 252 1.16 -20.21 -1.68
CA LEU A 252 1.40 -19.02 -0.86
C LEU A 252 2.51 -19.33 0.15
N PRO A 253 3.77 -18.98 -0.14
CA PRO A 253 4.90 -19.21 0.75
C PRO A 253 4.64 -18.70 2.18
N TYR A 254 5.15 -19.43 3.17
CA TYR A 254 4.82 -19.19 4.58
C TYR A 254 5.26 -17.80 5.07
N ASP A 255 6.35 -17.26 4.54
CA ASP A 255 6.81 -15.90 4.83
C ASP A 255 5.81 -14.84 4.35
N GLU A 256 5.28 -14.99 3.12
CA GLU A 256 4.26 -14.11 2.54
C GLU A 256 2.91 -14.25 3.25
N PHE A 257 2.50 -15.48 3.60
CA PHE A 257 1.34 -15.71 4.45
C PHE A 257 1.45 -14.93 5.77
N ASN A 258 2.62 -15.00 6.43
CA ASN A 258 2.85 -14.25 7.66
C ASN A 258 3.04 -12.74 7.43
N LEU A 259 3.46 -12.31 6.23
CA LEU A 259 3.54 -10.90 5.84
C LEU A 259 2.13 -10.29 5.79
N LEU A 260 1.20 -10.96 5.10
CA LEU A 260 -0.20 -10.52 5.00
C LEU A 260 -0.92 -10.57 6.35
N LYS A 261 -0.59 -11.56 7.18
CA LYS A 261 -1.27 -11.81 8.44
C LYS A 261 -0.82 -10.89 9.58
N PHE A 262 0.46 -10.51 9.61
CA PHE A 262 1.01 -9.69 10.69
C PHE A 262 0.53 -8.24 10.57
N GLY A 263 -0.29 -7.78 11.53
CA GLY A 263 -0.96 -6.49 11.47
C GLY A 263 -1.94 -6.34 10.31
N ALA A 264 -2.67 -7.41 9.96
CA ALA A 264 -3.69 -7.34 8.90
C ALA A 264 -4.72 -6.21 9.17
N GLU A 265 -5.09 -5.49 8.10
CA GLU A 265 -6.00 -4.34 8.16
C GLU A 265 -7.33 -4.66 8.88
N GLY A 266 -7.75 -3.78 9.78
CA GLY A 266 -8.97 -3.91 10.58
C GLY A 266 -8.83 -4.76 11.85
N HIS A 267 -7.73 -5.51 12.02
CA HIS A 267 -7.47 -6.20 13.28
C HIS A 267 -7.29 -5.19 14.42
N ASN A 268 -8.01 -5.35 15.52
CA ASN A 268 -7.89 -4.47 16.68
C ASN A 268 -6.72 -4.91 17.56
N LEU A 269 -5.66 -4.11 17.62
CA LEU A 269 -4.50 -4.33 18.49
C LEU A 269 -4.58 -3.42 19.72
N PHE A 270 -4.50 -4.01 20.92
CA PHE A 270 -4.53 -3.28 22.19
C PHE A 270 -3.17 -3.35 22.90
N PRO A 271 -2.28 -2.35 22.73
CA PRO A 271 -1.08 -2.23 23.55
C PRO A 271 -1.45 -1.96 25.02
N ARG A 272 -0.79 -2.65 25.94
CA ARG A 272 -1.03 -2.55 27.39
C ARG A 272 0.27 -2.54 28.18
N ILE A 273 0.17 -2.14 29.44
CA ILE A 273 1.27 -2.14 30.40
C ILE A 273 1.02 -3.19 31.47
N ILE A 274 2.01 -4.04 31.74
CA ILE A 274 1.99 -4.96 32.87
C ILE A 274 2.47 -4.21 34.12
N ARG A 275 1.69 -4.29 35.20
CA ARG A 275 1.95 -3.60 36.47
C ARG A 275 1.93 -4.52 37.68
N ASN A 276 2.36 -3.96 38.82
CA ASN A 276 2.31 -4.51 40.18
C ASN A 276 3.24 -5.71 40.39
N VAL A 277 2.94 -6.86 39.79
CA VAL A 277 3.73 -8.09 39.94
C VAL A 277 4.25 -8.55 38.60
N ARG A 278 5.57 -8.52 38.44
CA ARG A 278 6.25 -9.00 37.23
C ARG A 278 6.24 -10.53 37.17
N LYS A 279 5.54 -11.07 36.16
CA LYS A 279 5.58 -12.52 35.83
C LYS A 279 6.32 -12.84 34.53
N ALA A 280 6.44 -11.89 33.63
CA ALA A 280 7.05 -12.05 32.31
C ALA A 280 7.64 -10.74 31.82
N LEU A 281 8.40 -10.78 30.72
CA LEU A 281 8.87 -9.57 30.03
C LEU A 281 7.73 -8.86 29.29
N GLY A 282 6.86 -9.64 28.69
CA GLY A 282 5.64 -9.24 28.01
C GLY A 282 4.61 -10.35 28.09
N MET A 283 3.37 -10.02 27.73
CA MET A 283 2.29 -10.97 27.53
C MET A 283 1.30 -10.44 26.50
N GLY A 284 0.71 -11.36 25.74
CA GLY A 284 -0.24 -11.02 24.71
C GLY A 284 -1.11 -12.21 24.36
N GLY A 285 -2.18 -11.93 23.64
CA GLY A 285 -3.11 -12.94 23.21
C GLY A 285 -4.19 -12.35 22.33
N GLY A 286 -4.65 -13.15 21.38
CA GLY A 286 -5.68 -12.71 20.46
C GLY A 286 -6.06 -13.77 19.45
N SER A 287 -6.77 -13.30 18.44
CA SER A 287 -7.38 -14.13 17.42
C SER A 287 -6.72 -13.90 16.07
N LYS A 288 -6.76 -14.92 15.21
CA LYS A 288 -6.14 -14.86 13.88
C LYS A 288 -6.93 -13.91 12.98
N ALA A 289 -6.24 -13.10 12.18
CA ALA A 289 -6.86 -12.42 11.05
C ALA A 289 -7.28 -13.42 9.96
N ASN A 290 -8.41 -13.13 9.30
CA ASN A 290 -8.88 -13.90 8.14
C ASN A 290 -8.46 -13.20 6.84
N LEU A 291 -7.53 -13.80 6.10
CA LEU A 291 -6.99 -13.23 4.86
C LEU A 291 -7.97 -13.29 3.68
N SER A 292 -9.08 -14.04 3.80
CA SER A 292 -10.14 -14.02 2.78
C SER A 292 -11.04 -12.79 2.88
N HIS A 293 -10.93 -12.00 3.95
CA HIS A 293 -11.73 -10.78 4.12
C HIS A 293 -10.89 -9.54 3.80
N PHE A 294 -11.52 -8.52 3.19
CA PHE A 294 -10.84 -7.25 2.93
C PHE A 294 -10.41 -6.55 4.22
N ARG A 295 -11.26 -6.53 5.24
CA ARG A 295 -10.89 -6.09 6.59
C ARG A 295 -11.11 -7.23 7.58
N SER A 296 -10.15 -7.42 8.45
CA SER A 296 -10.31 -8.33 9.59
C SER A 296 -11.21 -7.67 10.63
N SER A 297 -12.02 -8.47 11.32
CA SER A 297 -12.79 -8.04 12.51
C SER A 297 -12.28 -8.68 13.80
N SER A 298 -11.14 -9.37 13.72
CA SER A 298 -10.48 -10.00 14.86
C SER A 298 -9.77 -8.97 15.74
N GLY A 299 -9.25 -9.43 16.88
CA GLY A 299 -8.49 -8.57 17.78
C GLY A 299 -7.60 -9.35 18.75
N GLY A 300 -6.73 -8.61 19.41
CA GLY A 300 -5.77 -9.12 20.38
C GLY A 300 -5.07 -8.00 21.12
N TRP A 301 -4.41 -8.34 22.22
CA TRP A 301 -3.67 -7.40 23.04
C TRP A 301 -2.21 -7.85 23.18
N ALA A 302 -1.33 -6.88 23.37
CA ALA A 302 0.10 -7.06 23.55
C ALA A 302 0.56 -6.17 24.70
N SER A 303 1.42 -6.65 25.57
CA SER A 303 1.85 -5.89 26.75
C SER A 303 3.31 -6.08 27.08
N ILE A 304 3.88 -5.08 27.74
CA ILE A 304 5.27 -5.10 28.23
C ILE A 304 5.31 -4.67 29.69
N TRP A 305 6.31 -5.15 30.42
CA TRP A 305 6.58 -4.76 31.80
C TRP A 305 6.88 -3.25 31.93
N GLU A 306 6.24 -2.59 32.90
CA GLU A 306 6.29 -1.13 33.03
C GLU A 306 7.70 -0.55 33.22
N ASP A 307 8.60 -1.25 33.92
CA ASP A 307 9.98 -0.75 34.11
C ASP A 307 10.77 -0.64 32.81
N PHE A 308 10.41 -1.40 31.77
CA PHE A 308 11.10 -1.35 30.48
C PHE A 308 10.73 -0.12 29.67
N ILE A 309 9.61 0.53 30.02
CA ILE A 309 9.18 1.79 29.42
C ILE A 309 9.54 2.97 30.31
N ASN A 310 9.30 2.84 31.63
CA ASN A 310 9.41 3.95 32.57
C ASN A 310 10.86 4.27 32.96
N HIS A 311 11.76 3.29 32.88
CA HIS A 311 13.13 3.42 33.37
C HIS A 311 14.18 3.04 32.30
N GLU A 312 15.38 3.59 32.44
CA GLU A 312 16.52 3.27 31.57
C GLU A 312 17.12 1.91 31.92
N HIS A 313 16.50 0.84 31.40
CA HIS A 313 17.03 -0.51 31.56
C HIS A 313 18.17 -0.77 30.53
N PRO A 314 19.35 -1.30 30.92
CA PRO A 314 20.50 -1.46 30.02
C PRO A 314 20.21 -2.33 28.80
N LYS A 315 19.48 -3.44 28.99
CA LYS A 315 19.07 -4.36 27.92
C LYS A 315 17.67 -4.09 27.33
N TYR A 316 16.65 -3.97 28.18
CA TYR A 316 15.23 -3.93 27.78
C TYR A 316 14.63 -2.52 27.76
N GLY A 317 15.42 -1.46 27.98
CA GLY A 317 14.89 -0.10 28.02
C GLY A 317 14.21 0.30 26.72
N LYS A 318 13.36 1.32 26.79
CA LYS A 318 12.63 1.90 25.66
C LYS A 318 13.54 2.09 24.44
N PHE A 319 12.99 1.81 23.26
CA PHE A 319 13.66 1.93 21.95
C PHE A 319 14.90 1.04 21.71
N LYS A 320 15.32 0.22 22.68
CA LYS A 320 16.39 -0.75 22.47
C LYS A 320 15.90 -1.95 21.64
N PRO A 321 16.79 -2.64 20.91
CA PRO A 321 16.43 -3.83 20.14
C PRO A 321 15.61 -4.86 20.92
N HIS A 322 15.95 -5.14 22.18
CA HIS A 322 15.19 -6.09 22.99
C HIS A 322 13.79 -5.61 23.39
N ALA A 323 13.51 -4.30 23.48
CA ALA A 323 12.16 -3.82 23.69
C ALA A 323 11.30 -4.06 22.43
N TYR A 324 11.86 -3.82 21.24
CA TYR A 324 11.22 -4.17 19.96
C TYR A 324 10.99 -5.68 19.83
N MET A 325 11.94 -6.50 20.29
CA MET A 325 11.77 -7.97 20.33
C MET A 325 10.52 -8.36 21.13
N ILE A 326 10.33 -7.78 22.32
CA ILE A 326 9.17 -8.05 23.18
C ILE A 326 7.89 -7.58 22.49
N TRP A 327 7.85 -6.33 22.00
CA TRP A 327 6.67 -5.83 21.31
C TRP A 327 6.30 -6.67 20.09
N TYR A 328 7.27 -7.01 19.26
CA TYR A 328 7.04 -7.83 18.08
C TYR A 328 6.51 -9.23 18.45
N HIS A 329 7.09 -9.84 19.51
CA HIS A 329 6.65 -11.11 20.05
C HIS A 329 5.19 -11.07 20.52
N GLU A 330 4.84 -10.10 21.36
CA GLU A 330 3.50 -10.00 21.94
C GLU A 330 2.45 -9.54 20.92
N ILE A 331 2.83 -8.69 19.96
CA ILE A 331 1.98 -8.37 18.81
C ILE A 331 1.72 -9.64 17.99
N GLY A 332 2.72 -10.50 17.78
CA GLY A 332 2.50 -11.79 17.14
C GLY A 332 1.43 -12.63 17.87
N HIS A 333 1.47 -12.67 19.21
CA HIS A 333 0.41 -13.30 20.02
C HIS A 333 -0.96 -12.62 19.85
N ALA A 334 -1.02 -11.28 19.80
CA ALA A 334 -2.23 -10.54 19.51
C ALA A 334 -2.83 -10.93 18.14
N MET A 335 -1.98 -11.20 17.13
CA MET A 335 -2.39 -11.70 15.81
C MET A 335 -2.73 -13.22 15.78
N GLY A 336 -2.87 -13.86 16.94
CA GLY A 336 -3.18 -15.29 17.06
C GLY A 336 -2.05 -16.23 16.62
N MET A 337 -0.81 -15.76 16.64
CA MET A 337 0.38 -16.57 16.37
C MET A 337 0.90 -17.17 17.67
N SER A 338 1.27 -18.46 17.66
CA SER A 338 1.89 -19.13 18.80
C SER A 338 3.40 -19.24 18.59
N HIS A 339 4.14 -19.61 19.64
CA HIS A 339 5.58 -19.89 19.55
C HIS A 339 5.95 -20.84 18.41
N SER A 340 5.13 -21.87 18.18
CA SER A 340 5.32 -22.84 17.10
C SER A 340 5.13 -22.31 15.68
N THR A 341 4.72 -21.05 15.47
CA THR A 341 4.67 -20.46 14.12
C THR A 341 6.01 -19.91 13.66
N GLY A 342 6.99 -19.75 14.56
CA GLY A 342 8.28 -19.11 14.26
C GLY A 342 8.21 -17.58 14.15
N MET A 343 7.03 -16.97 14.30
CA MET A 343 6.86 -15.52 14.26
C MET A 343 7.22 -14.86 15.61
N THR A 344 6.75 -15.45 16.70
CA THR A 344 6.95 -14.91 18.06
C THR A 344 8.31 -15.34 18.62
N TYR A 345 8.68 -16.62 18.52
CA TYR A 345 10.06 -17.07 18.75
C TYR A 345 10.76 -17.23 17.42
N GLY A 346 11.99 -16.72 17.30
CA GLY A 346 12.75 -16.80 16.07
C GLY A 346 12.67 -15.51 15.27
N TRP A 347 11.58 -15.26 14.56
CA TRP A 347 11.48 -14.08 13.70
C TRP A 347 11.54 -12.77 14.50
N ALA A 348 10.84 -12.66 15.63
CA ALA A 348 10.92 -11.47 16.49
C ALA A 348 12.37 -11.19 16.98
N ASP A 349 13.12 -12.25 17.33
CA ASP A 349 14.54 -12.16 17.66
C ASP A 349 15.38 -11.73 16.46
N ARG A 350 15.10 -12.29 15.27
CA ARG A 350 15.83 -11.96 14.04
C ARG A 350 15.59 -10.51 13.61
N PHE A 351 14.33 -10.07 13.64
CA PHE A 351 13.91 -8.71 13.35
C PHE A 351 14.63 -7.72 14.26
N SER A 352 14.54 -7.91 15.57
CA SER A 352 15.14 -7.00 16.53
C SER A 352 16.67 -6.99 16.50
N LYS A 353 17.31 -8.15 16.40
CA LYS A 353 18.78 -8.25 16.48
C LYS A 353 19.50 -7.86 15.20
N PHE A 354 18.90 -8.12 14.04
CA PHE A 354 19.59 -7.97 12.76
C PHE A 354 18.95 -6.92 11.85
N TYR A 355 17.61 -6.89 11.74
CA TYR A 355 16.96 -5.97 10.81
C TYR A 355 16.85 -4.56 11.36
N LEU A 356 16.28 -4.41 12.55
CA LEU A 356 16.07 -3.12 13.20
C LEU A 356 17.34 -2.25 13.26
N PRO A 357 18.50 -2.74 13.73
CA PRO A 357 19.71 -1.92 13.79
C PRO A 357 20.39 -1.71 12.44
N LEU A 358 20.07 -2.52 11.42
CA LEU A 358 20.55 -2.32 10.06
C LEU A 358 19.72 -1.25 9.34
N ALA A 359 18.41 -1.26 9.57
CA ALA A 359 17.47 -0.42 8.84
C ALA A 359 17.30 0.98 9.43
N ILE A 360 17.40 1.13 10.76
CA ILE A 360 17.25 2.42 11.45
C ILE A 360 18.19 2.57 12.65
N ASP A 361 18.68 3.79 12.85
CA ASP A 361 19.51 4.19 13.99
C ASP A 361 18.68 4.43 15.26
N ASN A 362 19.34 4.85 16.35
CA ASN A 362 18.66 5.11 17.62
C ASN A 362 17.81 6.39 17.58
N GLU A 363 18.27 7.44 16.90
CA GLU A 363 17.56 8.72 16.80
C GLU A 363 16.20 8.52 16.10
N THR A 364 16.20 7.77 15.00
CA THR A 364 14.98 7.38 14.27
C THR A 364 14.03 6.60 15.17
N ARG A 365 14.53 5.73 16.05
CA ARG A 365 13.67 4.95 16.97
C ARG A 365 12.98 5.81 18.02
N GLU A 366 13.59 6.93 18.40
CA GLU A 366 13.08 7.86 19.42
C GLU A 366 12.17 8.94 18.84
N SER A 367 12.13 9.05 17.51
CA SER A 367 11.35 10.02 16.75
C SER A 367 10.01 9.46 16.28
N ARG A 368 9.02 10.34 16.08
CA ARG A 368 7.79 10.02 15.32
C ARG A 368 8.04 9.95 13.82
N GLY A 369 9.17 10.50 13.36
CA GLY A 369 9.50 10.60 11.96
C GLY A 369 8.51 11.49 11.21
N LYS A 370 8.27 11.14 9.95
CA LYS A 370 7.34 11.83 9.04
C LYS A 370 6.59 10.77 8.23
N ILE A 371 5.44 11.12 7.68
CA ILE A 371 4.78 10.23 6.73
C ILE A 371 5.70 9.99 5.52
N HIS A 372 5.66 8.75 5.05
CA HIS A 372 6.55 8.25 4.04
C HIS A 372 5.74 7.88 2.80
N THR A 373 6.16 8.39 1.65
CA THR A 373 5.63 8.00 0.35
C THR A 373 6.62 7.01 -0.30
N PRO A 374 6.16 5.86 -0.80
CA PRO A 374 7.03 4.98 -1.57
C PRO A 374 7.52 5.66 -2.85
N PRO A 375 8.75 5.36 -3.32
CA PRO A 375 9.41 6.00 -4.48
C PRO A 375 8.65 5.82 -5.79
N ILE A 376 7.75 4.82 -5.83
CA ILE A 376 6.84 4.52 -6.92
C ILE A 376 5.45 4.32 -6.32
N LEU A 377 4.40 4.80 -6.97
CA LEU A 377 3.00 4.54 -6.63
C LEU A 377 2.35 3.70 -7.72
N ILE A 378 1.32 2.95 -7.33
CA ILE A 378 0.46 2.18 -8.24
C ILE A 378 -0.86 2.94 -8.39
N ASP A 379 -1.10 3.51 -9.56
CA ASP A 379 -2.42 3.98 -9.95
C ASP A 379 -3.19 2.83 -10.60
N HIS A 380 -4.51 2.83 -10.48
CA HIS A 380 -5.33 1.79 -11.07
C HIS A 380 -6.69 2.30 -11.55
N ALA A 381 -7.18 1.67 -12.62
CA ALA A 381 -8.50 1.92 -13.17
C ALA A 381 -9.13 0.61 -13.62
N ILE A 382 -10.41 0.42 -13.27
CA ILE A 382 -11.20 -0.70 -13.80
C ILE A 382 -11.59 -0.34 -15.24
N ILE A 383 -11.21 -1.19 -16.19
CA ILE A 383 -11.51 -0.95 -17.61
C ILE A 383 -12.88 -1.56 -17.95
N ASN A 384 -13.17 -2.74 -17.42
CA ASN A 384 -14.41 -3.49 -17.57
C ASN A 384 -14.50 -4.57 -16.48
N GLN A 385 -15.52 -5.44 -16.53
CA GLN A 385 -15.79 -6.49 -15.54
C GLN A 385 -14.67 -7.56 -15.40
N ASN A 386 -13.68 -7.56 -16.30
CA ASN A 386 -12.68 -8.61 -16.45
C ASN A 386 -11.25 -8.07 -16.57
N SER A 387 -11.04 -6.77 -16.33
CA SER A 387 -9.71 -6.19 -16.44
C SER A 387 -9.50 -4.94 -15.60
N ILE A 388 -8.30 -4.86 -15.04
CA ILE A 388 -7.79 -3.71 -14.32
C ILE A 388 -6.52 -3.21 -15.00
N LYS A 389 -6.51 -1.91 -15.30
CA LYS A 389 -5.31 -1.20 -15.74
C LYS A 389 -4.54 -0.76 -14.50
N LEU A 390 -3.23 -0.98 -14.51
CA LEU A 390 -2.27 -0.42 -13.59
C LEU A 390 -1.40 0.58 -14.34
N SER A 391 -1.08 1.68 -13.69
CA SER A 391 -0.09 2.65 -14.16
C SER A 391 0.85 2.97 -13.01
N PHE A 392 2.13 3.17 -13.29
CA PHE A 392 3.10 3.49 -12.24
C PHE A 392 3.51 4.95 -12.27
N VAL A 393 3.67 5.53 -11.08
CA VAL A 393 4.01 6.94 -10.91
C VAL A 393 5.29 7.07 -10.09
N ASN A 394 6.30 7.73 -10.66
CA ASN A 394 7.55 8.05 -9.98
C ASN A 394 7.32 9.20 -8.99
N THR A 395 7.56 8.93 -7.70
CA THR A 395 7.63 9.96 -6.65
C THR A 395 9.09 10.23 -6.24
N SER A 396 10.00 9.63 -6.99
CA SER A 396 11.45 9.70 -6.93
C SER A 396 12.09 11.04 -7.24
N GLN A 397 13.41 11.07 -7.06
CA GLN A 397 14.32 11.65 -8.05
C GLN A 397 15.09 10.53 -8.80
N LEU A 398 14.74 9.27 -8.54
CA LEU A 398 15.39 8.12 -9.16
C LEU A 398 14.98 8.00 -10.62
N ASP A 399 15.94 7.63 -11.48
CA ASP A 399 15.67 7.20 -12.84
C ASP A 399 15.20 5.73 -12.80
N ILE A 400 13.93 5.48 -13.12
CA ILE A 400 13.32 4.17 -13.01
C ILE A 400 12.99 3.66 -14.41
N SER A 401 13.74 2.66 -14.86
CA SER A 401 13.51 1.96 -16.13
C SER A 401 12.88 0.57 -15.96
N GLN A 402 12.79 0.09 -14.72
CA GLN A 402 12.22 -1.21 -14.39
C GLN A 402 11.35 -1.13 -13.13
N VAL A 403 10.18 -1.75 -13.21
CA VAL A 403 9.24 -1.90 -12.08
C VAL A 403 9.09 -3.38 -11.75
N ASN A 404 9.36 -3.75 -10.50
CA ASN A 404 9.09 -5.09 -10.00
C ASN A 404 7.69 -5.12 -9.38
N LEU A 405 6.73 -5.75 -10.08
CA LEU A 405 5.35 -5.94 -9.63
C LEU A 405 5.16 -7.32 -9.01
N HIS A 406 4.72 -7.35 -7.77
CA HIS A 406 4.34 -8.55 -7.04
C HIS A 406 2.83 -8.57 -6.84
N VAL A 407 2.18 -9.54 -7.49
CA VAL A 407 0.73 -9.80 -7.43
C VAL A 407 0.50 -10.89 -6.40
N LEU A 408 -0.28 -10.59 -5.35
CA LEU A 408 -0.41 -11.45 -4.18
C LEU A 408 -1.87 -11.52 -3.68
N THR A 409 -2.34 -12.72 -3.38
CA THR A 409 -3.68 -12.98 -2.83
C THR A 409 -3.64 -14.23 -1.96
N ALA A 410 -4.59 -14.39 -1.03
CA ALA A 410 -4.68 -15.59 -0.20
C ALA A 410 -5.47 -16.74 -0.87
N CYS A 411 -6.14 -16.46 -1.99
CA CYS A 411 -6.95 -17.41 -2.74
C CYS A 411 -6.34 -17.65 -4.12
N LYS A 412 -6.45 -18.87 -4.65
CA LYS A 412 -6.00 -19.16 -6.02
C LYS A 412 -6.74 -18.28 -7.02
N TRP A 413 -6.03 -17.88 -8.06
CA TRP A 413 -6.54 -16.98 -9.08
C TRP A 413 -5.91 -17.26 -10.44
N ASN A 414 -6.71 -17.06 -11.49
CA ASN A 414 -6.34 -17.20 -12.89
C ASN A 414 -6.39 -15.81 -13.53
N TYR A 415 -5.27 -15.38 -14.12
CA TYR A 415 -5.20 -14.08 -14.78
C TYR A 415 -4.06 -14.04 -15.80
N ASP A 416 -4.18 -13.14 -16.77
CA ASP A 416 -3.13 -12.77 -17.69
C ASP A 416 -2.60 -11.39 -17.32
N LEU A 417 -1.28 -11.25 -17.25
CA LEU A 417 -0.62 -9.95 -17.14
C LEU A 417 -0.14 -9.53 -18.53
N ALA A 418 -0.70 -8.43 -19.05
CA ALA A 418 -0.42 -7.92 -20.38
C ALA A 418 0.25 -6.54 -20.31
N TYR A 419 1.34 -6.34 -21.04
CA TYR A 419 2.06 -5.05 -21.10
C TYR A 419 2.83 -4.90 -22.41
N TYR A 420 3.25 -3.67 -22.72
CA TYR A 420 4.16 -3.41 -23.82
C TYR A 420 5.53 -3.08 -23.23
N PRO A 421 6.62 -3.81 -23.59
CA PRO A 421 7.97 -3.56 -23.07
C PRO A 421 8.56 -2.29 -23.71
N SER A 422 8.07 -1.13 -23.26
CA SER A 422 8.41 0.17 -23.81
C SER A 422 8.50 1.20 -22.68
N PRO A 423 9.57 2.02 -22.64
CA PRO A 423 9.66 3.17 -21.73
C PRO A 423 8.47 4.13 -21.89
N ASP A 424 7.90 4.24 -23.08
CA ASP A 424 6.79 5.16 -23.37
C ASP A 424 5.44 4.65 -22.86
N ASN A 425 5.37 3.45 -22.27
CA ASN A 425 4.14 2.89 -21.75
C ASN A 425 4.26 2.43 -20.28
N PRO A 426 3.86 3.27 -19.31
CA PRO A 426 3.88 2.92 -17.89
C PRO A 426 2.79 1.91 -17.49
N ASN A 427 2.04 1.36 -18.45
CA ASN A 427 0.80 0.66 -18.18
C ASN A 427 0.94 -0.86 -18.27
N VAL A 428 0.25 -1.51 -17.36
CA VAL A 428 0.05 -2.96 -17.32
C VAL A 428 -1.43 -3.23 -17.21
N THR A 429 -1.92 -4.27 -17.86
CA THR A 429 -3.30 -4.72 -17.71
C THR A 429 -3.32 -6.10 -17.11
N ILE A 430 -4.05 -6.29 -16.02
CA ILE A 430 -4.37 -7.64 -15.52
C ILE A 430 -5.76 -8.01 -16.05
N ARG A 431 -5.83 -9.07 -16.86
CA ARG A 431 -7.06 -9.62 -17.46
C ARG A 431 -7.44 -10.91 -16.75
N TYR A 432 -8.71 -11.12 -16.46
CA TYR A 432 -9.19 -12.30 -15.72
C TYR A 432 -10.62 -12.65 -16.10
N THR A 433 -10.97 -13.94 -16.01
CA THR A 433 -12.36 -14.40 -16.21
C THR A 433 -13.22 -14.15 -14.98
N GLU A 434 -12.65 -14.37 -13.79
CA GLU A 434 -13.29 -14.10 -12.50
C GLU A 434 -12.30 -13.40 -11.55
N PRO A 435 -12.76 -12.44 -10.75
CA PRO A 435 -11.91 -11.78 -9.76
C PRO A 435 -11.55 -12.75 -8.62
N PRO A 436 -10.39 -12.58 -7.96
CA PRO A 436 -9.98 -13.46 -6.89
C PRO A 436 -10.99 -13.41 -5.72
N HIS A 437 -11.25 -14.56 -5.10
CA HIS A 437 -12.17 -14.64 -3.96
C HIS A 437 -11.63 -13.96 -2.69
N CYS A 438 -10.32 -13.77 -2.60
CA CYS A 438 -9.64 -13.05 -1.53
C CYS A 438 -9.23 -11.66 -2.03
N PRO A 439 -8.97 -10.69 -1.13
CA PRO A 439 -8.42 -9.39 -1.51
C PRO A 439 -7.12 -9.53 -2.31
N LEU A 440 -6.98 -8.69 -3.32
CA LEU A 440 -5.79 -8.60 -4.15
C LEU A 440 -4.82 -7.57 -3.56
N PHE A 441 -3.59 -7.97 -3.30
CA PHE A 441 -2.49 -7.11 -2.93
C PHE A 441 -1.59 -6.93 -4.15
N LEU A 442 -1.40 -5.68 -4.58
CA LEU A 442 -0.45 -5.34 -5.63
C LEU A 442 0.68 -4.57 -4.98
N ARG A 443 1.90 -5.07 -5.16
CA ARG A 443 3.11 -4.52 -4.54
C ARG A 443 4.09 -4.11 -5.63
N ALA A 444 4.55 -2.87 -5.60
CA ALA A 444 5.52 -2.36 -6.56
C ALA A 444 6.80 -1.94 -5.85
N THR A 445 7.93 -2.33 -6.45
CA THR A 445 9.27 -2.00 -5.98
C THR A 445 10.17 -1.62 -7.14
N VAL A 446 11.25 -0.93 -6.82
CA VAL A 446 12.36 -0.62 -7.73
C VAL A 446 13.66 -1.07 -7.07
N ASP A 447 14.71 -1.22 -7.86
CA ASP A 447 15.95 -1.85 -7.37
C ASP A 447 16.69 -0.93 -6.39
N ASP A 448 16.77 0.37 -6.69
CA ASP A 448 17.54 1.36 -5.92
C ASP A 448 16.76 1.99 -4.75
N ALA A 449 15.66 1.39 -4.34
CA ALA A 449 14.91 1.83 -3.17
C ALA A 449 14.35 0.68 -2.33
N ASP A 450 14.20 0.94 -1.03
CA ASP A 450 13.77 -0.07 -0.07
C ASP A 450 12.25 -0.04 0.21
N ARG A 451 11.57 1.10 0.03
CA ARG A 451 10.14 1.21 0.35
C ARG A 451 9.27 0.59 -0.73
N VAL A 452 8.22 -0.11 -0.30
CA VAL A 452 7.32 -0.87 -1.18
C VAL A 452 5.96 -0.21 -1.23
N ALA A 453 5.52 0.22 -2.42
CA ALA A 453 4.10 0.55 -2.60
C ALA A 453 3.29 -0.75 -2.53
N THR A 454 2.25 -0.74 -1.72
CA THR A 454 1.30 -1.84 -1.56
C THR A 454 -0.11 -1.25 -1.58
N ILE A 455 -0.87 -1.57 -2.62
CA ILE A 455 -2.32 -1.33 -2.63
C ILE A 455 -3.06 -2.64 -2.36
N LYS A 456 -4.24 -2.51 -1.76
CA LYS A 456 -5.13 -3.62 -1.46
C LYS A 456 -6.47 -3.36 -2.12
N ILE A 457 -6.88 -4.24 -3.01
CA ILE A 457 -8.08 -4.10 -3.81
C ILE A 457 -9.11 -5.14 -3.35
N SER A 458 -10.33 -4.67 -3.10
CA SER A 458 -11.45 -5.54 -2.79
C SER A 458 -11.91 -6.26 -4.05
N ARG A 459 -12.36 -7.52 -3.92
CA ARG A 459 -13.02 -8.24 -5.00
C ARG A 459 -14.18 -7.43 -5.61
N ASN A 460 -14.91 -6.69 -4.78
CA ASN A 460 -16.04 -5.88 -5.22
C ASN A 460 -15.62 -4.65 -6.05
N THR A 461 -14.37 -4.21 -5.93
CA THR A 461 -13.81 -3.13 -6.77
C THR A 461 -13.38 -3.66 -8.14
N LEU A 462 -13.05 -4.95 -8.25
CA LEU A 462 -12.64 -5.58 -9.50
C LEU A 462 -13.82 -5.84 -10.45
N VAL A 463 -15.05 -5.65 -10.00
CA VAL A 463 -16.24 -5.82 -10.84
C VAL A 463 -17.12 -4.60 -10.72
N GLU A 464 -17.49 -4.04 -11.86
CA GLU A 464 -18.42 -2.91 -11.91
C GLU A 464 -19.80 -3.33 -11.40
N SER A 465 -20.29 -2.59 -10.41
CA SER A 465 -21.58 -2.80 -9.75
C SER A 465 -22.44 -1.55 -9.90
N ASN A 466 -23.72 -1.74 -10.21
CA ASN A 466 -24.65 -0.63 -10.43
C ASN A 466 -24.82 0.19 -9.15
N SER A 467 -24.85 1.51 -9.31
CA SER A 467 -25.02 2.45 -8.19
C SER A 467 -26.12 3.47 -8.49
N TYR A 468 -26.92 3.79 -7.48
CA TYR A 468 -28.06 4.70 -7.57
C TYR A 468 -27.95 5.80 -6.52
N HIS A 469 -28.11 7.05 -6.94
CA HIS A 469 -28.08 8.20 -6.06
C HIS A 469 -29.51 8.58 -5.68
N ILE A 470 -29.88 8.40 -4.41
CA ILE A 470 -31.23 8.69 -3.90
C ILE A 470 -31.10 9.40 -2.54
N ASP A 471 -31.68 10.59 -2.42
CA ASP A 471 -31.69 11.41 -1.20
C ASP A 471 -30.30 11.61 -0.58
N GLY A 472 -29.31 11.95 -1.41
CA GLY A 472 -27.92 12.18 -0.96
C GLY A 472 -27.18 10.91 -0.52
N LYS A 473 -27.74 9.72 -0.76
CA LYS A 473 -27.08 8.42 -0.50
C LYS A 473 -26.82 7.68 -1.81
N ILE A 474 -25.71 6.94 -1.82
CA ILE A 474 -25.35 6.04 -2.91
C ILE A 474 -25.72 4.62 -2.50
N TYR A 475 -26.57 3.99 -3.30
CA TYR A 475 -26.99 2.60 -3.15
C TYR A 475 -26.30 1.76 -4.19
N GLN A 476 -25.41 0.87 -3.77
CA GLN A 476 -24.73 -0.06 -4.66
C GLN A 476 -25.43 -1.42 -4.66
N ILE A 477 -25.74 -1.93 -5.86
CA ILE A 477 -26.22 -3.28 -6.07
C ILE A 477 -25.06 -4.10 -6.61
N LEU A 478 -24.61 -5.08 -5.83
CA LEU A 478 -23.52 -5.95 -6.22
C LEU A 478 -23.82 -6.67 -7.53
N ASN A 479 -22.82 -6.74 -8.40
CA ASN A 479 -22.88 -7.54 -9.61
C ASN A 479 -23.06 -9.04 -9.26
N ASP A 480 -23.96 -9.72 -9.98
CA ASP A 480 -24.29 -11.13 -9.73
C ASP A 480 -23.07 -12.06 -9.89
N SER A 481 -22.07 -11.69 -10.71
CA SER A 481 -20.81 -12.45 -10.84
C SER A 481 -20.00 -12.54 -9.54
N LEU A 482 -20.25 -11.65 -8.59
CA LEU A 482 -19.62 -11.69 -7.26
C LEU A 482 -20.26 -12.77 -6.37
N LEU A 483 -21.47 -13.22 -6.69
CA LEU A 483 -22.24 -14.18 -5.90
C LEU A 483 -21.98 -15.61 -6.37
N LYS A 484 -21.93 -16.55 -5.42
CA LYS A 484 -21.89 -17.97 -5.74
C LYS A 484 -23.30 -18.52 -5.94
N PRO A 485 -23.50 -19.51 -6.83
CA PRO A 485 -24.74 -20.26 -6.86
C PRO A 485 -25.06 -20.81 -5.47
N TYR A 486 -26.29 -20.59 -5.00
CA TYR A 486 -26.78 -21.04 -3.68
C TYR A 486 -26.07 -20.43 -2.46
N GLU A 487 -25.44 -19.25 -2.60
CA GLU A 487 -24.86 -18.55 -1.47
C GLU A 487 -25.91 -18.28 -0.38
N SER A 488 -25.58 -18.61 0.87
CA SER A 488 -26.48 -18.40 1.99
C SER A 488 -26.71 -16.90 2.24
N ALA A 489 -27.81 -16.53 2.90
CA ALA A 489 -28.07 -15.13 3.26
C ALA A 489 -26.91 -14.50 4.06
N TRP A 490 -26.24 -15.28 4.93
CA TRP A 490 -25.05 -14.85 5.66
C TRP A 490 -23.82 -14.68 4.76
N GLY A 491 -23.68 -15.52 3.74
CA GLY A 491 -22.63 -15.41 2.74
C GLY A 491 -22.78 -14.15 1.89
N VAL A 492 -23.99 -13.90 1.36
CA VAL A 492 -24.32 -12.67 0.63
C VAL A 492 -24.04 -11.43 1.49
N ARG A 493 -24.46 -11.46 2.76
CA ARG A 493 -24.21 -10.37 3.72
C ARG A 493 -22.73 -10.04 3.84
N LYS A 494 -21.85 -11.05 3.93
CA LYS A 494 -20.39 -10.87 4.03
C LYS A 494 -19.79 -10.31 2.74
N ILE A 495 -20.26 -10.74 1.57
CA ILE A 495 -19.79 -10.20 0.29
C ILE A 495 -20.16 -8.71 0.16
N CYS A 496 -21.32 -8.32 0.70
CA CYS A 496 -21.79 -6.94 0.77
C CYS A 496 -21.07 -6.06 1.81
N GLU A 497 -20.12 -6.58 2.60
CA GLU A 497 -19.29 -5.77 3.49
C GLU A 497 -18.19 -5.05 2.68
N ILE A 498 -18.58 -4.01 1.94
CA ILE A 498 -17.69 -3.21 1.10
C ILE A 498 -17.00 -2.13 1.95
N PRO A 499 -15.69 -1.87 1.77
CA PRO A 499 -14.97 -0.81 2.49
C PRO A 499 -15.64 0.56 2.33
N GLY A 500 -15.74 1.31 3.42
CA GLY A 500 -16.39 2.64 3.42
C GLY A 500 -17.92 2.62 3.33
N SER A 501 -18.54 1.44 3.34
CA SER A 501 -20.00 1.30 3.23
C SER A 501 -20.62 0.60 4.45
N ARG A 502 -21.95 0.54 4.47
CA ARG A 502 -22.70 -0.37 5.35
C ARG A 502 -23.84 -1.02 4.59
N LEU A 503 -24.30 -2.14 5.11
CA LEU A 503 -25.51 -2.78 4.61
C LEU A 503 -26.72 -1.83 4.73
N ALA A 504 -27.56 -1.84 3.69
CA ALA A 504 -28.80 -1.10 3.69
C ALA A 504 -29.76 -1.63 4.77
N LYS A 505 -30.50 -0.72 5.41
CA LYS A 505 -31.57 -1.07 6.34
C LYS A 505 -32.83 -1.47 5.55
N LYS A 506 -33.79 -2.11 6.21
CA LYS A 506 -35.06 -2.54 5.57
C LYS A 506 -35.78 -1.42 4.81
N GLU A 507 -35.87 -0.23 5.40
CA GLU A 507 -36.54 0.91 4.77
C GLU A 507 -35.76 1.47 3.57
N GLU A 508 -34.42 1.42 3.65
CA GLU A 508 -33.51 1.79 2.56
C GLU A 508 -33.64 0.84 1.36
N TYR A 509 -33.81 -0.46 1.62
CA TYR A 509 -34.12 -1.43 0.58
C TYR A 509 -35.46 -1.15 -0.12
N LYS A 510 -36.51 -0.80 0.63
CA LYS A 510 -37.82 -0.47 0.04
C LYS A 510 -37.74 0.76 -0.86
N LEU A 511 -37.04 1.80 -0.40
CA LEU A 511 -36.84 3.03 -1.15
C LEU A 511 -36.09 2.78 -2.46
N LEU A 512 -34.98 2.02 -2.41
CA LEU A 512 -34.26 1.60 -3.61
C LEU A 512 -35.14 0.78 -4.57
N TRP A 513 -35.91 -0.17 -4.04
CA TRP A 513 -36.79 -1.02 -4.85
C TRP A 513 -37.88 -0.22 -5.56
N GLN A 514 -38.52 0.72 -4.86
CA GLN A 514 -39.52 1.63 -5.44
C GLN A 514 -38.92 2.52 -6.53
N TYR A 515 -37.72 3.04 -6.30
CA TYR A 515 -37.00 3.86 -7.28
C TYR A 515 -36.73 3.09 -8.57
N ILE A 516 -36.22 1.86 -8.46
CA ILE A 516 -35.91 1.00 -9.62
C ILE A 516 -37.18 0.64 -10.41
N ILE A 517 -38.27 0.25 -9.72
CA ILE A 517 -39.54 -0.05 -10.39
C ILE A 517 -40.08 1.16 -11.15
N THR A 518 -39.97 2.35 -10.55
CA THR A 518 -40.43 3.60 -11.16
C THR A 518 -39.67 3.85 -12.47
N ILE A 519 -38.34 3.76 -12.46
CA ILE A 519 -37.50 3.89 -13.67
C ILE A 519 -37.90 2.90 -14.75
N ILE A 520 -38.07 1.62 -14.39
CA ILE A 520 -38.45 0.57 -15.36
C ILE A 520 -39.83 0.87 -15.97
N SER A 521 -40.77 1.38 -15.16
CA SER A 521 -42.11 1.73 -15.63
C SER A 521 -42.09 2.91 -16.62
N TYR A 522 -41.19 3.87 -16.45
CA TYR A 522 -40.98 4.98 -17.38
C TYR A 522 -40.25 4.59 -18.68
N LEU A 523 -39.51 3.48 -18.70
CA LEU A 523 -38.81 2.97 -19.89
C LEU A 523 -39.69 2.07 -20.78
N ILE A 524 -40.83 1.61 -20.25
CA ILE A 524 -41.78 0.72 -20.94
C ILE A 524 -42.98 1.53 -21.52
N HIS A 525 -42.98 2.84 -21.35
CA HIS A 525 -43.89 3.79 -22.00
C HIS A 525 -43.10 4.73 -22.90
#